data_AF-A0A3D0FLD4-F1
#
_entry.id   AF-A0A3D0FLD4-F1
#
_cell.length_a   1.000
_cell.length_b   1.000
_cell.length_c   1.000
_cell.angle_alpha   90.00
_cell.angle_beta   90.00
_cell.angle_gamma   90.00
#
_symmetry.space_group_name_H-M   'P 1'
#
loop_
_entity.id
_entity.type
_entity.pdbx_description
1 polymer ?
#
loop_
_entity_poly.entity_id
_entity_poly.type
_entity_poly.pdbx_seq_one_letter_code
_entity_poly.pdbx_strand_id
1 'polypeptide(L)'
;MDMKKILNIILISCLSLLFVGCKDDEPQKPSIFIDDTSENAITADFDKWLVETYTKRYNVDFQYKLVDSNTDESYNLSPTDYERSKELAHVINYLWFDVYSKVVYDDFLKLYGPRIIMLVGSYAVNASNHTITLGTAEGGIKVTLYGMNELKMNDINMLNEFIFETMHHEFSHILHQTKVYPKEFEQLTPGSYSPTGWQNRTDKEARQMGFVGAYASSQPRED
;
A
#
# COMPACT_ATOMS: atom_id res chain seq x y z
N MET A 1 8.08 -74.97 17.68
CA MET A 1 7.55 -73.61 17.95
C MET A 1 7.01 -73.09 16.63
N ASP A 2 5.69 -72.82 16.54
CA ASP A 2 5.01 -72.54 15.26
C ASP A 2 5.63 -71.34 14.55
N MET A 3 5.94 -71.49 13.26
CA MET A 3 6.56 -70.45 12.42
C MET A 3 5.75 -69.14 12.38
N LYS A 4 4.42 -69.23 12.59
CA LYS A 4 3.51 -68.08 12.74
C LYS A 4 3.71 -67.31 14.06
N LYS A 5 4.10 -67.98 15.14
CA LYS A 5 4.38 -67.35 16.44
C LYS A 5 5.74 -66.62 16.42
N ILE A 6 6.71 -67.16 15.68
CA ILE A 6 8.01 -66.50 15.46
C ILE A 6 7.85 -65.25 14.60
N LEU A 7 7.03 -65.30 13.53
CA LEU A 7 6.75 -64.15 12.67
C LEU A 7 6.04 -63.01 13.44
N ASN A 8 5.07 -63.33 14.29
CA ASN A 8 4.38 -62.32 15.12
C ASN A 8 5.29 -61.67 16.17
N ILE A 9 6.25 -62.42 16.75
CA ILE A 9 7.21 -61.87 17.72
C ILE A 9 8.22 -60.94 17.03
N ILE A 10 8.66 -61.27 15.81
CA ILE A 10 9.56 -60.41 15.02
C ILE A 10 8.85 -59.11 14.59
N LEU A 11 7.57 -59.19 14.22
CA LEU A 11 6.77 -58.03 13.81
C LEU A 11 6.50 -57.05 14.97
N ILE A 12 6.30 -57.56 16.19
CA ILE A 12 6.11 -56.73 17.40
C ILE A 12 7.45 -56.10 17.84
N SER A 13 8.58 -56.78 17.66
CA SER A 13 9.92 -56.26 17.97
C SER A 13 10.38 -55.15 17.01
N CYS A 14 9.98 -55.21 15.73
CA CYS A 14 10.30 -54.15 14.76
C CYS A 14 9.50 -52.85 14.98
N LEU A 15 8.34 -52.91 15.65
CA LEU A 15 7.49 -51.72 15.86
C LEU A 15 7.99 -50.83 17.01
N SER A 16 8.79 -51.36 17.94
CA SER A 16 9.37 -50.62 19.07
C SER A 16 10.60 -49.77 18.74
N LEU A 17 11.14 -49.85 17.51
CA LEU A 17 12.33 -49.10 17.09
C LEU A 17 12.02 -47.76 16.39
N LEU A 18 10.75 -47.38 16.26
CA LEU A 18 10.34 -46.14 15.59
C LEU A 18 10.16 -44.92 16.51
N PHE A 19 10.54 -45.02 17.80
CA PHE A 19 10.42 -43.91 18.77
C PHE A 19 11.78 -43.30 19.19
N VAL A 20 12.77 -43.26 18.29
CA VAL A 20 13.88 -42.33 18.47
C VAL A 20 13.43 -40.98 17.91
N GLY A 21 12.73 -40.22 18.74
CA GLY A 21 12.41 -38.82 18.44
C GLY A 21 13.70 -38.02 18.26
N CYS A 22 13.75 -37.18 17.23
CA CYS A 22 14.70 -36.08 17.21
C CYS A 22 14.53 -35.31 18.51
N LYS A 23 15.62 -35.13 19.26
CA LYS A 23 15.66 -34.04 20.24
C LYS A 23 15.46 -32.77 19.44
N ASP A 24 14.40 -32.04 19.74
CA ASP A 24 14.24 -30.69 19.23
C ASP A 24 15.46 -29.89 19.68
N ASP A 25 16.30 -29.50 18.73
CA ASP A 25 17.29 -28.46 18.94
C ASP A 25 16.50 -27.17 19.20
N GLU A 26 16.35 -26.79 20.47
CA GLU A 26 15.81 -25.48 20.83
C GLU A 26 16.61 -24.40 20.09
N PRO A 27 15.95 -23.49 19.34
CA PRO A 27 16.66 -22.44 18.65
C PRO A 27 17.35 -21.53 19.69
N GLN A 28 18.67 -21.61 19.78
CA GLN A 28 19.52 -20.77 20.64
C GLN A 28 19.63 -19.31 20.16
N LYS A 29 18.64 -18.82 19.43
CA LYS A 29 18.58 -17.42 19.00
C LYS A 29 17.37 -16.77 19.67
N PRO A 30 17.52 -15.59 20.30
CA PRO A 30 16.35 -14.82 20.67
C PRO A 30 15.49 -14.64 19.43
N SER A 31 14.18 -14.82 19.60
CA SER A 31 13.20 -14.54 18.56
C SER A 31 13.48 -13.15 17.98
N ILE A 32 13.57 -13.07 16.65
CA ILE A 32 13.61 -11.78 15.93
C ILE A 32 12.26 -11.06 16.02
N PHE A 33 11.19 -11.78 16.38
CA PHE A 33 9.93 -11.18 16.76
C PHE A 33 10.12 -10.58 18.16
N ILE A 34 10.27 -9.28 18.18
CA ILE A 34 10.23 -8.44 19.37
C ILE A 34 8.84 -8.61 19.98
N ASP A 35 8.79 -8.82 21.30
CA ASP A 35 7.54 -8.94 22.03
C ASP A 35 6.71 -7.65 21.84
N ASP A 36 5.46 -7.78 21.36
CA ASP A 36 4.55 -6.73 20.86
C ASP A 36 4.30 -5.62 21.91
N THR A 37 4.49 -5.94 23.19
CA THR A 37 4.40 -4.98 24.29
C THR A 37 5.50 -3.91 24.27
N SER A 38 6.69 -4.22 23.77
CA SER A 38 7.82 -3.28 23.71
C SER A 38 7.80 -2.40 22.46
N GLU A 39 7.35 -2.93 21.32
CA GLU A 39 7.21 -2.18 20.08
C GLU A 39 6.10 -1.12 20.18
N ASN A 40 4.96 -1.47 20.79
CA ASN A 40 3.90 -0.51 21.06
C ASN A 40 4.33 0.59 22.04
N ALA A 41 5.22 0.29 22.99
CA ALA A 41 5.78 1.30 23.88
C ALA A 41 6.70 2.30 23.16
N ILE A 42 7.47 1.84 22.17
CA ILE A 42 8.39 2.68 21.37
C ILE A 42 7.62 3.59 20.40
N THR A 43 6.47 3.13 19.91
CA THR A 43 5.68 3.81 18.87
C THR A 43 4.51 4.65 19.42
N ALA A 44 4.18 4.51 20.71
CA ALA A 44 3.00 5.12 21.34
C ALA A 44 2.82 6.62 21.10
N ASP A 45 3.90 7.41 21.17
CA ASP A 45 3.83 8.86 20.97
C ASP A 45 3.48 9.22 19.53
N PHE A 46 4.02 8.47 18.55
CA PHE A 46 3.71 8.68 17.15
C PHE A 46 2.31 8.19 16.81
N ASP A 47 1.90 7.01 17.32
CA ASP A 47 0.55 6.48 17.16
C ASP A 47 -0.49 7.48 17.68
N LYS A 48 -0.24 8.06 18.86
CA LYS A 48 -1.08 9.13 19.41
C LYS A 48 -1.11 10.37 18.51
N TRP A 49 0.03 10.79 17.99
CA TRP A 49 0.11 11.93 17.08
C TRP A 49 -0.70 11.70 15.79
N LEU A 50 -0.65 10.48 15.23
CA LEU A 50 -1.46 10.09 14.07
C LEU A 50 -2.96 10.17 14.38
N VAL A 51 -3.39 9.67 15.54
CA VAL A 51 -4.81 9.74 15.96
C VAL A 51 -5.30 11.18 16.08
N GLU A 52 -4.52 12.07 16.70
CA GLU A 52 -4.92 13.48 16.84
C GLU A 52 -4.90 14.22 15.50
N THR A 53 -3.89 13.98 14.67
CA THR A 53 -3.65 14.74 13.43
C THR A 53 -4.52 14.26 12.27
N TYR A 54 -4.67 12.95 12.12
CA TYR A 54 -5.36 12.32 10.98
C TYR A 54 -6.76 11.83 11.35
N THR A 55 -6.87 10.97 12.36
CA THR A 55 -8.14 10.31 12.68
C THR A 55 -9.17 11.30 13.18
N LYS A 56 -8.84 12.08 14.22
CA LYS A 56 -9.78 13.02 14.83
C LYS A 56 -10.09 14.23 13.95
N ARG A 57 -9.09 14.73 13.20
CA ARG A 57 -9.25 15.93 12.38
C ARG A 57 -9.93 15.64 11.05
N TYR A 58 -9.63 14.50 10.43
CA TYR A 58 -9.99 14.22 9.03
C TYR A 58 -10.71 12.88 8.81
N ASN A 59 -10.94 12.06 9.85
CA ASN A 59 -11.47 10.70 9.73
C ASN A 59 -10.59 9.81 8.82
N VAL A 60 -9.27 9.93 8.97
CA VAL A 60 -8.26 9.16 8.24
C VAL A 60 -7.56 8.19 9.19
N ASP A 61 -7.45 6.93 8.79
CA ASP A 61 -6.58 5.94 9.39
C ASP A 61 -5.24 5.92 8.64
N PHE A 62 -4.17 6.33 9.31
CA PHE A 62 -2.83 6.39 8.73
C PHE A 62 -2.02 5.19 9.21
N GLN A 63 -1.77 4.25 8.30
CA GLN A 63 -1.15 2.97 8.56
C GLN A 63 0.30 2.98 8.06
N TYR A 64 1.24 2.78 8.98
CA TYR A 64 2.66 2.62 8.65
C TYR A 64 3.24 1.28 9.11
N LYS A 65 2.58 0.63 10.07
CA LYS A 65 2.84 -0.75 10.47
C LYS A 65 2.22 -1.66 9.41
N LEU A 66 3.03 -2.50 8.77
CA LEU A 66 2.55 -3.42 7.76
C LEU A 66 1.80 -4.56 8.44
N VAL A 67 0.51 -4.71 8.15
CA VAL A 67 -0.32 -5.82 8.63
C VAL A 67 -0.74 -6.63 7.42
N ASP A 68 -0.41 -7.91 7.38
CA ASP A 68 -0.59 -8.78 6.21
C ASP A 68 -2.01 -8.70 5.63
N SER A 69 -3.04 -8.66 6.49
CA SER A 69 -4.45 -8.57 6.07
C SER A 69 -4.81 -7.32 5.26
N ASN A 70 -3.96 -6.28 5.30
CA ASN A 70 -4.19 -5.01 4.63
C ASN A 70 -3.35 -4.87 3.36
N THR A 71 -2.57 -5.89 3.01
CA THR A 71 -1.64 -5.89 1.89
C THR A 71 -2.09 -6.78 0.75
N ASP A 72 -1.63 -6.47 -0.46
CA ASP A 72 -1.81 -7.36 -1.61
C ASP A 72 -0.72 -8.45 -1.59
N GLU A 73 -1.14 -9.68 -1.28
CA GLU A 73 -0.28 -10.86 -1.16
C GLU A 73 0.41 -11.25 -2.47
N SER A 74 0.04 -10.65 -3.61
CA SER A 74 0.73 -10.86 -4.88
C SER A 74 2.10 -10.16 -4.94
N TYR A 75 2.38 -9.22 -4.04
CA TYR A 75 3.66 -8.53 -3.92
C TYR A 75 4.46 -9.00 -2.71
N ASN A 76 5.79 -8.98 -2.85
CA ASN A 76 6.70 -9.16 -1.72
C ASN A 76 6.98 -7.80 -1.07
N LEU A 77 6.23 -7.46 -0.03
CA LEU A 77 6.24 -6.11 0.57
C LEU A 77 7.07 -6.06 1.87
N SER A 78 7.79 -4.97 2.08
CA SER A 78 8.48 -4.68 3.33
C SER A 78 7.92 -3.41 4.00
N PRO A 79 7.93 -3.33 5.34
CA PRO A 79 7.45 -2.15 6.06
C PRO A 79 8.32 -0.92 5.77
N THR A 80 7.71 0.26 5.93
CA THR A 80 8.45 1.52 5.90
C THR A 80 9.25 1.68 7.19
N ASP A 81 10.47 2.21 7.11
CA ASP A 81 11.28 2.50 8.30
C ASP A 81 10.53 3.43 9.25
N TYR A 82 10.66 3.23 10.57
CA TYR A 82 9.87 3.99 11.55
C TYR A 82 10.09 5.51 11.47
N GLU A 83 11.35 5.96 11.48
CA GLU A 83 11.66 7.39 11.36
C GLU A 83 11.23 7.95 10.01
N ARG A 84 11.34 7.16 8.94
CA ARG A 84 10.85 7.53 7.62
C ARG A 84 9.33 7.71 7.62
N SER A 85 8.60 6.83 8.29
CA SER A 85 7.15 6.90 8.43
C SER A 85 6.71 8.18 9.13
N LYS A 86 7.44 8.59 10.18
CA LYS A 86 7.22 9.87 10.88
C LYS A 86 7.43 11.06 9.96
N GLU A 87 8.55 11.09 9.24
CA GLU A 87 8.85 12.16 8.29
C GLU A 87 7.76 12.28 7.21
N LEU A 88 7.36 11.15 6.61
CA LEU A 88 6.33 11.10 5.58
C LEU A 88 4.97 11.53 6.10
N ALA A 89 4.57 11.08 7.29
CA ALA A 89 3.30 11.49 7.89
C ALA A 89 3.27 13.00 8.19
N HIS A 90 4.38 13.62 8.58
CA HIS A 90 4.44 15.08 8.71
C HIS A 90 4.37 15.79 7.35
N VAL A 91 5.11 15.30 6.36
CA VAL A 91 5.15 15.89 5.01
C VAL A 91 3.79 15.81 4.32
N ILE A 92 3.10 14.67 4.39
CA ILE A 92 1.76 14.48 3.84
C ILE A 92 0.77 15.41 4.53
N ASN A 93 0.81 15.52 5.87
CA ASN A 93 -0.08 16.45 6.58
C ASN A 93 0.17 17.89 6.14
N TYR A 94 1.44 18.31 6.07
CA TYR A 94 1.80 19.69 5.78
C TYR A 94 1.52 20.10 4.32
N LEU A 95 1.86 19.24 3.36
CA LEU A 95 1.79 19.56 1.93
C LEU A 95 0.46 19.18 1.27
N TRP A 96 -0.33 18.28 1.85
CA TRP A 96 -1.63 17.90 1.32
C TRP A 96 -2.77 18.37 2.23
N PHE A 97 -2.86 17.86 3.46
CA PHE A 97 -4.01 18.14 4.34
C PHE A 97 -4.10 19.61 4.75
N ASP A 98 -3.01 20.19 5.23
CA ASP A 98 -2.98 21.59 5.66
C ASP A 98 -3.16 22.54 4.47
N VAL A 99 -2.71 22.16 3.26
CA VAL A 99 -2.93 22.95 2.03
C VAL A 99 -4.41 22.99 1.69
N TYR A 100 -5.08 21.84 1.59
CA TYR A 100 -6.52 21.83 1.31
C TYR A 100 -7.33 22.48 2.42
N SER A 101 -6.99 22.27 3.69
CA SER A 101 -7.72 22.85 4.83
C SER A 101 -7.82 24.39 4.79
N LYS A 102 -6.90 25.06 4.08
CA LYS A 102 -6.90 26.52 3.93
C LYS A 102 -7.90 27.03 2.88
N VAL A 103 -8.36 26.16 1.98
CA VAL A 103 -9.18 26.56 0.81
C VAL A 103 -10.54 25.86 0.78
N VAL A 104 -10.81 24.93 1.70
CA VAL A 104 -12.06 24.20 1.83
C VAL A 104 -12.73 24.49 3.17
N TYR A 105 -14.01 24.14 3.31
CA TYR A 105 -14.71 24.25 4.59
C TYR A 105 -14.31 23.10 5.54
N ASP A 106 -14.45 23.32 6.85
CA ASP A 106 -13.91 22.45 7.92
C ASP A 106 -14.21 20.95 7.78
N ASP A 107 -15.41 20.59 7.32
CA ASP A 107 -15.82 19.19 7.18
C ASP A 107 -15.52 18.59 5.80
N PHE A 108 -15.01 19.37 4.84
CA PHE A 108 -14.80 18.91 3.46
C PHE A 108 -13.85 17.71 3.38
N LEU A 109 -12.70 17.79 4.04
CA LEU A 109 -11.73 16.69 4.06
C LEU A 109 -12.22 15.49 4.86
N LYS A 110 -13.06 15.71 5.87
CA LYS A 110 -13.74 14.61 6.58
C LYS A 110 -14.75 13.88 5.72
N LEU A 111 -15.29 14.52 4.69
CA LEU A 111 -16.29 13.93 3.79
C LEU A 111 -15.65 13.27 2.57
N TYR A 112 -14.65 13.93 1.98
CA TYR A 112 -14.13 13.57 0.66
C TYR A 112 -12.65 13.18 0.65
N GLY A 113 -11.93 13.34 1.75
CA GLY A 113 -10.55 12.86 1.86
C GLY A 113 -10.45 11.33 1.86
N PRO A 114 -9.23 10.79 1.70
CA PRO A 114 -9.01 9.35 1.83
C PRO A 114 -9.40 8.88 3.22
N ARG A 115 -9.81 7.61 3.36
CA ARG A 115 -10.12 6.99 4.65
C ARG A 115 -8.95 6.25 5.23
N ILE A 116 -8.13 5.67 4.36
CA ILE A 116 -6.93 4.94 4.75
C ILE A 116 -5.78 5.46 3.90
N ILE A 117 -4.67 5.81 4.55
CA ILE A 117 -3.37 6.02 3.89
C ILE A 117 -2.44 4.94 4.43
N MET A 118 -1.91 4.10 3.56
CA MET A 118 -0.98 3.04 3.93
C MET A 118 0.40 3.31 3.32
N LEU A 119 1.44 3.33 4.14
CA LEU A 119 2.82 3.40 3.70
C LEU A 119 3.41 1.99 3.58
N VAL A 120 4.11 1.75 2.47
CA VAL A 120 4.85 0.51 2.21
C VAL A 120 6.28 0.87 1.81
N GLY A 121 7.26 0.27 2.49
CA GLY A 121 8.67 0.59 2.35
C GLY A 121 9.23 0.18 0.99
N SER A 122 8.89 -1.02 0.53
CA SER A 122 9.31 -1.54 -0.77
C SER A 122 8.40 -1.08 -1.91
N TYR A 123 8.94 -1.14 -3.12
CA TYR A 123 8.13 -1.08 -4.34
C TYR A 123 7.16 -2.27 -4.45
N ALA A 124 5.99 -2.05 -5.03
CA ALA A 124 5.13 -3.12 -5.51
C ALA A 124 5.57 -3.53 -6.93
N VAL A 125 6.43 -4.55 -7.01
CA VAL A 125 6.96 -5.06 -8.27
C VAL A 125 6.14 -6.25 -8.73
N ASN A 126 5.54 -6.15 -9.92
CA ASN A 126 4.86 -7.28 -10.53
C ASN A 126 5.89 -8.32 -11.00
N ALA A 127 5.88 -9.51 -10.39
CA ALA A 127 6.85 -10.57 -10.68
C ALA A 127 6.81 -11.10 -12.13
N SER A 128 5.69 -10.93 -12.84
CA SER A 128 5.52 -11.47 -14.19
C SER A 128 6.10 -10.57 -15.27
N ASN A 129 5.97 -9.25 -15.13
CA ASN A 129 6.38 -8.27 -16.16
C ASN A 129 7.38 -7.22 -15.64
N HIS A 130 7.78 -7.29 -14.37
CA HIS A 130 8.73 -6.40 -13.70
C HIS A 130 8.32 -4.92 -13.66
N THR A 131 7.02 -4.62 -13.85
CA THR A 131 6.52 -3.25 -13.71
C THR A 131 6.40 -2.86 -12.25
N ILE A 132 6.71 -1.59 -11.94
CA ILE A 132 6.65 -1.02 -10.60
C ILE A 132 5.35 -0.24 -10.44
N THR A 133 4.64 -0.48 -9.34
CA THR A 133 3.50 0.33 -8.90
C THR A 133 3.93 1.20 -7.73
N LEU A 134 3.76 2.51 -7.86
CA LEU A 134 4.15 3.51 -6.84
C LEU A 134 3.00 3.84 -5.88
N GLY A 135 1.76 3.67 -6.32
CA GLY A 135 0.60 3.76 -5.46
C GLY A 135 -0.61 3.03 -6.04
N THR A 136 -1.52 2.62 -5.17
CA THR A 136 -2.81 2.05 -5.55
C THR A 136 -3.92 2.71 -4.77
N ALA A 137 -5.12 2.70 -5.35
CA ALA A 137 -6.32 3.06 -4.61
C ALA A 137 -7.44 2.05 -4.80
N GLU A 138 -8.07 1.72 -3.67
CA GLU A 138 -9.21 0.82 -3.63
C GLU A 138 -10.48 1.64 -3.42
N GLY A 139 -11.18 1.92 -4.52
CA GLY A 139 -12.47 2.63 -4.50
C GLY A 139 -12.41 4.06 -3.98
N GLY A 140 -11.24 4.72 -4.03
CA GLY A 140 -11.01 6.05 -3.46
C GLY A 140 -11.00 6.08 -1.92
N ILE A 141 -11.14 4.94 -1.25
CA ILE A 141 -11.23 4.86 0.21
C ILE A 141 -9.84 4.67 0.81
N LYS A 142 -9.05 3.77 0.22
CA LYS A 142 -7.69 3.44 0.67
C LYS A 142 -6.70 3.86 -0.39
N VAL A 143 -5.68 4.64 0.00
CA VAL A 143 -4.51 4.98 -0.82
C VAL A 143 -3.30 4.27 -0.22
N THR A 144 -2.64 3.43 -1.02
CA THR A 144 -1.38 2.77 -0.64
C THR A 144 -0.24 3.43 -1.39
N LEU A 145 0.85 3.77 -0.69
CA LEU A 145 2.04 4.41 -1.23
C LEU A 145 3.24 3.47 -1.06
N TYR A 146 3.87 3.07 -2.16
CA TYR A 146 4.95 2.10 -2.21
C TYR A 146 6.32 2.76 -2.44
N GLY A 147 7.39 2.08 -2.06
CA GLY A 147 8.77 2.56 -2.26
C GLY A 147 9.18 3.68 -1.29
N MET A 148 8.49 3.78 -0.15
CA MET A 148 8.68 4.88 0.80
C MET A 148 10.09 4.95 1.42
N ASN A 149 10.82 3.84 1.46
CA ASN A 149 12.20 3.81 1.96
C ASN A 149 13.21 4.36 0.94
N GLU A 150 12.86 4.35 -0.35
CA GLU A 150 13.73 4.79 -1.46
C GLU A 150 13.58 6.30 -1.77
N LEU A 151 12.57 6.93 -1.18
CA LEU A 151 12.22 8.32 -1.44
C LEU A 151 13.30 9.27 -0.90
N LYS A 152 13.68 10.28 -1.71
CA LYS A 152 14.52 11.39 -1.25
C LYS A 152 13.63 12.54 -0.80
N MET A 153 13.54 12.78 0.52
CA MET A 153 12.62 13.78 1.08
C MET A 153 12.87 15.22 0.61
N ASN A 154 14.06 15.52 0.09
CA ASN A 154 14.42 16.83 -0.44
C ASN A 154 14.22 16.94 -1.96
N ASP A 155 13.74 15.89 -2.63
CA ASP A 155 13.45 15.88 -4.06
C ASP A 155 11.94 16.02 -4.28
N ILE A 156 11.52 17.24 -4.63
CA ILE A 156 10.10 17.56 -4.84
C ILE A 156 9.49 16.76 -6.00
N ASN A 157 10.28 16.40 -7.02
CA ASN A 157 9.77 15.63 -8.15
C ASN A 157 9.46 14.21 -7.69
N MET A 158 10.33 13.60 -6.89
CA MET A 158 10.06 12.29 -6.30
C MET A 158 8.86 12.34 -5.36
N LEU A 159 8.73 13.38 -4.52
CA LEU A 159 7.55 13.53 -3.66
C LEU A 159 6.25 13.61 -4.47
N ASN A 160 6.26 14.33 -5.60
CA ASN A 160 5.08 14.40 -6.47
C ASN A 160 4.79 13.04 -7.12
N GLU A 161 5.77 12.43 -7.75
CA GLU A 161 5.62 11.17 -8.49
C GLU A 161 5.20 10.00 -7.59
N PHE A 162 5.73 9.92 -6.37
CA PHE A 162 5.48 8.78 -5.47
C PHE A 162 4.31 8.98 -4.51
N ILE A 163 3.89 10.22 -4.27
CA ILE A 163 2.90 10.55 -3.23
C ILE A 163 1.80 11.43 -3.82
N PHE A 164 2.14 12.67 -4.18
CA PHE A 164 1.11 13.70 -4.32
C PHE A 164 0.30 13.57 -5.62
N GLU A 165 0.90 13.14 -6.73
CA GLU A 165 0.16 12.90 -7.97
C GLU A 165 -0.95 11.86 -7.75
N THR A 166 -0.62 10.70 -7.16
CA THR A 166 -1.61 9.67 -6.81
C THR A 166 -2.64 10.21 -5.82
N MET A 167 -2.22 10.86 -4.74
CA MET A 167 -3.18 11.39 -3.75
C MET A 167 -4.15 12.42 -4.35
N HIS A 168 -3.69 13.33 -5.22
CA HIS A 168 -4.55 14.31 -5.89
C HIS A 168 -5.47 13.66 -6.92
N HIS A 169 -4.96 12.71 -7.70
CA HIS A 169 -5.73 11.95 -8.68
C HIS A 169 -6.89 11.21 -8.02
N GLU A 170 -6.62 10.44 -6.96
CA GLU A 170 -7.64 9.69 -6.24
C GLU A 170 -8.63 10.57 -5.50
N PHE A 171 -8.16 11.69 -4.96
CA PHE A 171 -9.05 12.67 -4.36
C PHE A 171 -10.05 13.23 -5.39
N SER A 172 -9.58 13.50 -6.61
CA SER A 172 -10.46 13.94 -7.70
C SER A 172 -11.53 12.91 -8.04
N HIS A 173 -11.18 11.60 -8.03
CA HIS A 173 -12.15 10.51 -8.22
C HIS A 173 -13.27 10.52 -7.18
N ILE A 174 -12.95 10.74 -5.91
CA ILE A 174 -13.94 10.82 -4.81
C ILE A 174 -14.87 12.02 -5.02
N LEU A 175 -14.31 13.16 -5.41
CA LEU A 175 -15.10 14.36 -5.71
C LEU A 175 -16.04 14.11 -6.90
N HIS A 176 -15.55 13.49 -7.97
CA HIS A 176 -16.34 13.17 -9.17
C HIS A 176 -17.43 12.12 -8.92
N GLN A 177 -17.22 11.19 -7.98
CA GLN A 177 -18.26 10.27 -7.52
C GLN A 177 -19.39 10.99 -6.78
N THR A 178 -19.06 12.04 -6.01
CA THR A 178 -20.06 12.83 -5.27
C THR A 178 -20.77 13.83 -6.18
N LYS A 179 -20.01 14.51 -7.04
CA LYS A 179 -20.50 15.50 -7.99
C LYS A 179 -19.79 15.32 -9.32
N VAL A 180 -20.51 14.74 -10.27
CA VAL A 180 -19.95 14.42 -11.59
C VAL A 180 -19.53 15.70 -12.33
N TYR A 181 -18.42 15.61 -13.07
CA TYR A 181 -17.96 16.66 -13.96
C TYR A 181 -18.90 16.80 -15.19
N PRO A 182 -18.88 17.93 -15.92
CA PRO A 182 -19.74 18.13 -17.09
C PRO A 182 -19.53 17.06 -18.16
N LYS A 183 -20.61 16.50 -18.72
CA LYS A 183 -20.53 15.43 -19.74
C LYS A 183 -19.83 15.88 -21.02
N GLU A 184 -19.83 17.18 -21.27
CA GLU A 184 -19.15 17.82 -22.39
C GLU A 184 -17.63 17.59 -22.34
N PHE A 185 -17.05 17.31 -21.17
CA PHE A 185 -15.64 16.96 -21.02
C PHE A 185 -15.26 15.73 -21.86
N GLU A 186 -16.13 14.71 -21.88
CA GLU A 186 -15.92 13.48 -22.65
C GLU A 186 -15.87 13.74 -24.18
N GLN A 187 -16.36 14.89 -24.62
CA GLN A 187 -16.44 15.29 -26.03
C GLN A 187 -15.27 16.19 -26.47
N LEU A 188 -14.35 16.56 -25.57
CA LEU A 188 -13.21 17.40 -25.92
C LEU A 188 -12.17 16.67 -26.78
N THR A 189 -11.99 15.36 -26.56
CA THR A 189 -11.00 14.51 -27.25
C THR A 189 -11.66 13.27 -27.88
N PRO A 190 -12.68 13.46 -28.76
CA PRO A 190 -13.53 12.38 -29.22
C PRO A 190 -12.74 11.33 -30.02
N GLY A 191 -12.91 10.06 -29.66
CA GLY A 191 -12.26 8.92 -30.32
C GLY A 191 -10.77 8.73 -30.01
N SER A 192 -10.18 9.56 -29.15
CA SER A 192 -8.74 9.48 -28.82
C SER A 192 -8.44 8.63 -27.58
N TYR A 193 -9.45 8.34 -26.75
CA TYR A 193 -9.33 7.45 -25.59
C TYR A 193 -9.05 5.99 -26.00
N SER A 194 -8.19 5.31 -25.23
CA SER A 194 -7.85 3.91 -25.45
C SER A 194 -7.65 3.17 -24.12
N PRO A 195 -8.69 2.48 -23.60
CA PRO A 195 -8.65 1.83 -22.29
C PRO A 195 -7.53 0.77 -22.12
N THR A 196 -7.13 0.12 -23.22
CA THR A 196 -6.07 -0.90 -23.23
C THR A 196 -4.82 -0.46 -23.99
N GLY A 197 -4.91 0.54 -24.86
CA GLY A 197 -3.82 1.00 -25.70
C GLY A 197 -3.02 2.16 -25.13
N TRP A 198 -3.48 2.79 -24.04
CA TRP A 198 -2.79 3.93 -23.43
C TRP A 198 -1.35 3.62 -23.01
N GLN A 199 -1.07 2.38 -22.55
CA GLN A 199 0.28 1.95 -22.16
C GLN A 199 1.27 1.92 -23.32
N ASN A 200 0.77 1.85 -24.55
CA ASN A 200 1.61 1.85 -25.75
C ASN A 200 1.89 3.27 -26.28
N ARG A 201 1.41 4.31 -25.58
CA ARG A 201 1.64 5.72 -25.93
C ARG A 201 2.71 6.30 -25.02
N THR A 202 3.58 7.09 -25.60
CA THR A 202 4.43 8.00 -24.84
C THR A 202 3.62 9.21 -24.38
N ASP A 203 4.02 9.85 -23.28
CA ASP A 203 3.36 11.09 -22.85
C ASP A 203 3.43 12.19 -23.91
N LYS A 204 4.46 12.17 -24.77
CA LYS A 204 4.58 13.11 -25.89
C LYS A 204 3.46 12.91 -26.91
N GLU A 205 3.18 11.67 -27.29
CA GLU A 205 2.09 11.35 -28.21
C GLU A 205 0.74 11.69 -27.58
N ALA A 206 0.54 11.35 -26.30
CA ALA A 206 -0.69 11.67 -25.57
C ALA A 206 -0.95 13.18 -25.50
N ARG A 207 0.09 13.98 -25.22
CA ARG A 207 0.01 15.46 -25.24
C ARG A 207 -0.33 16.05 -26.60
N GLN A 208 0.14 15.44 -27.69
CA GLN A 208 -0.26 15.86 -29.04
C GLN A 208 -1.74 15.59 -29.34
N MET A 209 -2.36 14.66 -28.60
CA MET A 209 -3.79 14.32 -28.69
C MET A 209 -4.65 15.12 -27.70
N GLY A 210 -4.05 15.96 -26.86
CA GLY A 210 -4.75 16.80 -25.89
C GLY A 210 -4.78 16.27 -24.45
N PHE A 211 -4.14 15.12 -24.17
CA PHE A 211 -4.06 14.52 -22.84
C PHE A 211 -2.82 15.00 -22.06
N VAL A 212 -2.90 15.15 -20.74
CA VAL A 212 -1.75 15.59 -19.93
C VAL A 212 -0.62 14.54 -19.86
N GLY A 213 -0.96 13.27 -20.01
CA GLY A 213 -0.03 12.13 -20.05
C GLY A 213 -0.66 10.89 -20.67
N ALA A 214 0.12 9.80 -20.78
CA ALA A 214 -0.36 8.57 -21.39
C ALA A 214 -1.57 7.99 -20.65
N TYR A 215 -1.56 7.98 -19.31
CA TYR A 215 -2.65 7.39 -18.50
C TYR A 215 -3.98 8.13 -18.65
N ALA A 216 -3.97 9.46 -18.71
CA ALA A 216 -5.13 10.30 -18.99
C ALA A 216 -5.85 9.89 -20.30
N SER A 217 -5.08 9.40 -21.28
CA SER A 217 -5.63 8.94 -22.55
C SER A 217 -6.37 7.60 -22.48
N SER A 218 -6.50 6.99 -21.30
CA SER A 218 -7.18 5.70 -21.12
C SER A 218 -8.70 5.84 -21.24
N GLN A 219 -9.31 6.72 -20.46
CA GLN A 219 -10.75 6.97 -20.42
C GLN A 219 -11.04 8.36 -19.82
N PRO A 220 -12.19 8.98 -20.13
CA PRO A 220 -12.50 10.34 -19.68
C PRO A 220 -12.49 10.58 -18.16
N ARG A 221 -12.62 9.51 -17.37
CA ARG A 221 -12.58 9.60 -15.91
C ARG A 221 -11.16 9.76 -15.37
N GLU A 222 -10.15 9.32 -16.11
CA GLU A 222 -8.73 9.38 -15.72
C GLU A 222 -7.98 10.58 -16.34
N ASP A 223 -8.60 11.29 -17.28
CA ASP A 223 -8.10 12.52 -17.91
C ASP A 223 -8.36 13.74 -17.03
#